data_AF-A0A9X8DNJ8-F1
#
_entry.id   AF-A0A9X8DNJ8-F1
#
_cell.length_a   1.000
_cell.length_b   1.000
_cell.length_c   1.000
_cell.angle_alpha   90.00
_cell.angle_beta   90.00
_cell.angle_gamma   90.00
#
_symmetry.space_group_name_H-M   'P 1'
#
loop_
_entity.id
_entity.type
_entity.pdbx_description
1 polymer ?
#
loop_
_entity_poly.entity_id
_entity_poly.type
_entity_poly.pdbx_seq_one_letter_code
_entity_poly.pdbx_strand_id
1 'polypeptide(L)'
;MVYCASETIFTLNYLCTKQRLAKPREDPPQLLAELASRRHAPVSVLEFFESMLRHTPDVKTFVEEWFYNTPFECLTRPDLRVLLAYIFYSKEWTELASLDRRDVNQMVDRLYDLTNVREPPSQTSSKPTHCIRHTLDPFESTARPWLVYAVTIGMDAIMGVFLRLAGFQRHPLTRGLRYWHRDAMTSPVAEPLVFVHGIGAGLILYLPLLWSLVTTHQ
;
A
#
# COMPACT_ATOMS: atom_id res chain seq x y z
N MET A 1 32.70 17.44 -10.65
CA MET A 1 33.49 16.96 -9.50
C MET A 1 32.64 16.86 -8.22
N VAL A 2 32.11 17.97 -7.67
CA VAL A 2 31.36 17.96 -6.40
C VAL A 2 30.08 17.10 -6.47
N TYR A 3 29.24 17.28 -7.50
CA TYR A 3 28.03 16.46 -7.67
C TYR A 3 28.35 14.96 -7.71
N CYS A 4 29.29 14.56 -8.57
CA CYS A 4 29.69 13.15 -8.68
C CYS A 4 30.19 12.59 -7.34
N ALA A 5 31.00 13.36 -6.60
CA ALA A 5 31.47 12.94 -5.27
C ALA A 5 30.30 12.78 -4.28
N SER A 6 29.37 13.73 -4.24
CA SER A 6 28.18 13.65 -3.38
C SER A 6 27.25 12.49 -3.74
N GLU A 7 27.07 12.21 -5.03
CA GLU A 7 26.25 11.10 -5.53
C GLU A 7 26.89 9.74 -5.20
N THR A 8 28.22 9.64 -5.30
CA THR A 8 28.95 8.45 -4.86
C THR A 8 28.73 8.20 -3.36
N ILE A 9 28.86 9.23 -2.51
CA ILE A 9 28.63 9.11 -1.07
C ILE A 9 27.18 8.69 -0.79
N PHE A 10 26.21 9.30 -1.47
CA PHE A 10 24.79 8.96 -1.33
C PHE A 10 24.51 7.51 -1.75
N THR A 11 25.09 7.07 -2.87
CA THR A 11 24.94 5.70 -3.38
C THR A 11 25.54 4.69 -2.41
N LEU A 12 26.72 4.97 -1.85
CA LEU A 12 27.32 4.11 -0.83
C LEU A 12 26.42 4.01 0.42
N ASN A 13 25.92 5.13 0.92
CA ASN A 13 24.98 5.16 2.04
C ASN A 13 23.69 4.37 1.74
N TYR A 14 23.16 4.52 0.51
CA TYR A 14 22.01 3.75 0.04
C TYR A 14 22.28 2.24 0.05
N LEU A 15 23.42 1.80 -0.49
CA LEU A 15 23.78 0.38 -0.55
C LEU A 15 23.94 -0.21 0.85
N CYS A 16 24.65 0.47 1.75
CA CYS A 16 24.79 0.06 3.14
C CYS A 16 23.42 0.00 3.86
N THR A 17 22.57 0.98 3.63
CA THR A 17 21.22 1.02 4.22
C THR A 17 20.32 -0.08 3.67
N LYS A 18 20.34 -0.32 2.34
CA LYS A 18 19.61 -1.42 1.70
C LYS A 18 20.02 -2.76 2.29
N GLN A 19 21.32 -3.02 2.41
CA GLN A 19 21.81 -4.26 3.01
C GLN A 19 21.40 -4.42 4.48
N ARG A 20 21.42 -3.34 5.27
CA ARG A 20 21.00 -3.36 6.66
C ARG A 20 19.50 -3.63 6.81
N LEU A 21 18.68 -3.00 5.98
CA LEU A 21 17.21 -3.08 6.06
C LEU A 21 16.60 -4.28 5.33
N ALA A 22 17.33 -4.91 4.40
CA ALA A 22 16.87 -6.11 3.70
C ALA A 22 16.82 -7.36 4.60
N LYS A 23 17.47 -7.32 5.77
CA LYS A 23 17.40 -8.44 6.73
C LYS A 23 16.00 -8.50 7.35
N PRO A 24 15.32 -9.66 7.30
CA PRO A 24 14.05 -9.85 7.99
C PRO A 24 14.17 -9.46 9.46
N ARG A 25 13.16 -8.77 9.97
CA ARG A 25 13.10 -8.42 11.40
C ARG A 25 12.49 -9.62 12.14
N GLU A 26 13.27 -10.23 13.03
CA GLU A 26 12.84 -11.43 13.78
C GLU A 26 11.63 -11.17 14.69
N ASP A 27 11.50 -9.94 15.19
CA ASP A 27 10.38 -9.51 16.03
C ASP A 27 9.74 -8.24 15.44
N PRO A 28 8.82 -8.39 14.47
CA PRO A 28 8.08 -7.25 13.94
C PRO A 28 7.18 -6.65 15.03
N PRO A 29 6.93 -5.32 15.01
CA PRO A 29 6.00 -4.71 15.96
C PRO A 29 4.65 -5.42 15.91
N GLN A 30 4.18 -5.91 17.05
CA GLN A 30 2.88 -6.57 17.11
C GLN A 30 1.78 -5.53 16.92
N LEU A 31 0.76 -5.90 16.12
CA LEU A 31 -0.45 -5.11 16.02
C LEU A 31 -1.07 -5.01 17.41
N LEU A 32 -1.10 -3.79 17.95
CA LEU A 32 -1.74 -3.52 19.23
C LEU A 32 -3.25 -3.70 19.04
N ALA A 33 -3.82 -4.76 19.63
CA ALA A 33 -5.22 -5.13 19.47
C ALA A 33 -6.18 -3.97 19.80
N GLU A 34 -5.82 -3.12 20.77
CA GLU A 34 -6.56 -1.91 21.13
C GLU A 34 -6.64 -0.89 19.99
N LEU A 35 -5.58 -0.75 19.20
CA LEU A 35 -5.50 0.13 18.04
C LEU A 35 -6.08 -0.51 16.77
N ALA A 36 -6.20 -1.84 16.75
CA ALA A 36 -6.81 -2.60 15.67
C ALA A 36 -8.35 -2.64 15.75
N SER A 37 -8.95 -1.80 16.60
CA SER A 37 -10.40 -1.76 16.89
C SER A 37 -11.23 -1.38 15.67
N ARG A 38 -11.42 -2.35 14.76
CA ARG A 38 -12.53 -2.34 13.82
C ARG A 38 -13.79 -2.56 14.66
N ARG A 39 -14.65 -1.55 14.72
CA ARG A 39 -15.97 -1.62 15.39
C ARG A 39 -16.82 -2.83 14.94
N HIS A 40 -16.52 -3.37 13.76
CA HIS A 40 -17.13 -4.57 13.17
C HIS A 40 -16.05 -5.54 12.69
N ALA A 41 -15.24 -6.07 13.59
CA ALA A 41 -14.32 -7.15 13.23
C ALA A 41 -15.13 -8.42 12.90
N PRO A 42 -14.86 -9.09 11.76
CA PRO A 42 -15.49 -10.37 11.44
C PRO A 42 -15.10 -11.43 12.48
N VAL A 43 -16.00 -12.38 12.74
CA VAL A 43 -15.84 -13.41 13.80
C VAL A 43 -14.76 -14.43 13.42
N SER A 44 -14.55 -14.65 12.12
CA SER A 44 -13.50 -15.54 11.60
C SER A 44 -12.92 -15.03 10.28
N VAL A 45 -11.76 -15.58 9.91
CA VAL A 45 -11.11 -15.30 8.61
C VAL A 45 -12.00 -15.75 7.45
N LEU A 46 -12.72 -16.87 7.60
CA LEU A 46 -13.70 -17.34 6.62
C LEU A 46 -14.87 -16.38 6.42
N GLU A 47 -15.40 -15.83 7.51
CA GLU A 47 -16.49 -14.84 7.41
C GLU A 47 -15.99 -13.57 6.71
N PHE A 48 -14.76 -13.15 7.00
CA PHE A 48 -14.13 -12.03 6.30
C PHE A 48 -13.98 -12.31 4.80
N PHE A 49 -13.52 -13.51 4.44
CA PHE A 49 -13.39 -13.95 3.05
C PHE A 49 -14.75 -13.95 2.33
N GLU A 50 -15.80 -14.52 2.92
CA GLU A 50 -17.14 -14.50 2.33
C GLU A 50 -17.67 -13.06 2.19
N SER A 51 -17.45 -12.21 3.19
CA SER A 51 -17.83 -10.80 3.11
C SER A 51 -17.07 -10.08 1.99
N MET A 52 -15.78 -10.39 1.79
CA MET A 52 -14.98 -9.81 0.71
C MET A 52 -15.55 -10.23 -0.65
N LEU A 53 -15.76 -11.54 -0.86
CA LEU A 53 -16.28 -12.06 -2.13
C LEU A 53 -17.67 -11.52 -2.49
N ARG A 54 -18.56 -11.28 -1.51
CA ARG A 54 -19.87 -10.66 -1.76
C ARG A 54 -19.78 -9.26 -2.37
N HIS A 55 -18.69 -8.54 -2.12
CA HIS A 55 -18.46 -7.19 -2.66
C HIS A 55 -17.52 -7.19 -3.86
N THR A 56 -17.03 -8.36 -4.27
CA THR A 56 -16.17 -8.52 -5.46
C THR A 56 -17.06 -8.81 -6.67
N PRO A 57 -17.19 -7.87 -7.63
CA PRO A 57 -18.11 -8.04 -8.77
C PRO A 57 -17.74 -9.22 -9.67
N ASP A 58 -16.44 -9.44 -9.88
CA ASP A 58 -15.90 -10.56 -10.64
C ASP A 58 -14.76 -11.21 -9.85
N VAL A 59 -15.07 -12.35 -9.22
CA VAL A 59 -14.12 -13.12 -8.42
C VAL A 59 -13.00 -13.70 -9.29
N LYS A 60 -13.32 -14.04 -10.54
CA LYS A 60 -12.35 -14.63 -11.45
C LYS A 60 -11.29 -13.60 -11.81
N THR A 61 -11.70 -12.45 -12.34
CA THR A 61 -10.77 -11.36 -12.69
C THR A 61 -9.99 -10.88 -11.48
N PHE A 62 -10.63 -10.77 -10.31
CA PHE A 62 -9.94 -10.42 -9.07
C PHE A 62 -8.74 -11.35 -8.81
N VAL A 63 -8.91 -12.67 -8.90
CA VAL A 63 -7.82 -13.62 -8.68
C VAL A 63 -6.77 -13.52 -9.79
N GLU A 64 -7.18 -13.40 -11.06
CA GLU A 64 -6.26 -13.30 -12.19
C GLU A 64 -5.32 -12.09 -12.08
N GLU A 65 -5.81 -10.94 -11.60
CA GLU A 65 -5.01 -9.73 -11.38
C GLU A 65 -3.87 -9.96 -10.38
N TRP A 66 -4.10 -10.79 -9.34
CA TRP A 66 -3.05 -11.20 -8.40
C TRP A 66 -1.98 -12.10 -9.03
N PHE A 67 -2.27 -12.72 -10.17
CA PHE A 67 -1.36 -13.59 -10.93
C PHE A 67 -0.95 -12.97 -12.29
N TYR A 68 -0.85 -11.64 -12.37
CA TYR A 68 -0.44 -10.92 -13.60
C TYR A 68 -1.31 -11.23 -14.82
N ASN A 69 -2.62 -11.39 -14.60
CA ASN A 69 -3.62 -11.78 -15.60
C ASN A 69 -3.42 -13.20 -16.15
N THR A 70 -2.79 -14.10 -15.38
CA THR A 70 -2.81 -15.54 -15.72
C THR A 70 -4.25 -16.04 -15.61
N PRO A 71 -4.82 -16.66 -16.66
CA PRO A 71 -6.21 -17.14 -16.63
C PRO A 71 -6.47 -18.08 -15.47
N PHE A 72 -7.62 -17.92 -14.81
CA PHE A 72 -7.97 -18.71 -13.62
C PHE A 72 -7.97 -20.22 -13.90
N GLU A 73 -8.34 -20.64 -15.13
CA GLU A 73 -8.30 -22.03 -15.58
C GLU A 73 -6.90 -22.67 -15.55
N CYS A 74 -5.86 -21.85 -15.57
CA CYS A 74 -4.47 -22.30 -15.49
C CYS A 74 -3.94 -22.35 -14.05
N LEU A 75 -4.66 -21.77 -13.09
CA LEU A 75 -4.22 -21.68 -11.69
C LEU A 75 -4.56 -22.96 -10.95
N THR A 76 -3.55 -23.59 -10.38
CA THR A 76 -3.71 -24.82 -9.60
C THR A 76 -4.07 -24.52 -8.15
N ARG A 77 -4.62 -25.50 -7.44
CA ARG A 77 -4.86 -25.38 -5.99
C ARG A 77 -3.62 -24.95 -5.19
N PRO A 78 -2.41 -25.48 -5.45
CA PRO A 78 -1.18 -24.94 -4.87
C PRO A 78 -0.99 -23.43 -5.08
N ASP A 79 -1.24 -22.92 -6.29
CA ASP A 79 -1.12 -21.48 -6.59
C ASP A 79 -2.13 -20.68 -5.73
N LEU A 80 -3.39 -21.09 -5.72
CA LEU A 80 -4.45 -20.43 -4.94
C LEU A 80 -4.18 -20.48 -3.43
N ARG A 81 -3.60 -21.57 -2.92
CA ARG A 81 -3.18 -21.70 -1.50
C ARG A 81 -2.13 -20.65 -1.13
N VAL A 82 -1.14 -20.43 -1.99
CA VAL A 82 -0.10 -19.41 -1.76
C VAL A 82 -0.71 -18.02 -1.72
N LEU A 83 -1.61 -17.70 -2.67
CA LEU A 83 -2.31 -16.42 -2.69
C LEU A 83 -3.12 -16.18 -1.41
N LEU A 84 -3.94 -17.16 -1.01
CA LEU A 84 -4.83 -17.01 0.15
C LEU A 84 -4.08 -17.02 1.48
N ALA A 85 -3.01 -17.81 1.60
CA ALA A 85 -2.10 -17.75 2.74
C ALA A 85 -1.50 -16.35 2.89
N TYR A 86 -1.07 -15.75 1.77
CA TYR A 86 -0.55 -14.40 1.76
C TYR A 86 -1.61 -13.36 2.12
N ILE A 87 -2.77 -13.33 1.45
CA ILE A 87 -3.80 -12.30 1.65
C ILE A 87 -4.33 -12.30 3.09
N PHE A 88 -4.64 -13.47 3.65
CA PHE A 88 -5.36 -13.56 4.92
C PHE A 88 -4.46 -13.71 6.14
N TYR A 89 -3.25 -14.24 5.96
CA TYR A 89 -2.34 -14.52 7.07
C TYR A 89 -0.97 -13.86 6.93
N SER A 90 -0.66 -13.24 5.78
CA SER A 90 0.65 -12.65 5.50
C SER A 90 1.80 -13.62 5.76
N LYS A 91 1.62 -14.90 5.40
CA LYS A 91 2.56 -16.00 5.63
C LYS A 91 2.72 -16.88 4.40
N GLU A 92 3.83 -17.61 4.33
CA GLU A 92 4.00 -18.67 3.36
C GLU A 92 3.09 -19.87 3.70
N TRP A 93 2.60 -20.57 2.67
CA TRP A 93 1.74 -21.75 2.86
C TRP A 93 2.38 -22.81 3.77
N THR A 94 3.69 -22.98 3.66
CA THR A 94 4.50 -23.93 4.44
C THR A 94 4.58 -23.56 5.92
N GLU A 95 4.34 -22.31 6.29
CA GLU A 95 4.45 -21.80 7.66
C GLU A 95 3.09 -21.76 8.39
N LEU A 96 1.98 -22.00 7.68
CA LEU A 96 0.65 -22.02 8.26
C LEU A 96 0.44 -23.21 9.21
N ALA A 97 -0.27 -22.96 10.31
CA ALA A 97 -0.73 -23.99 11.22
C ALA A 97 -1.82 -24.87 10.56
N SER A 98 -2.02 -26.08 11.07
CA SER A 98 -2.98 -27.04 10.50
C SER A 98 -4.43 -26.54 10.48
N LEU A 99 -4.81 -25.65 11.42
CA LEU A 99 -6.12 -25.01 11.45
C LEU A 99 -6.25 -24.01 10.29
N ASP A 100 -5.34 -23.04 10.20
CA ASP A 100 -5.30 -22.03 9.13
C ASP A 100 -5.23 -22.66 7.73
N ARG A 101 -4.50 -23.77 7.56
CA ARG A 101 -4.46 -24.53 6.30
C ARG A 101 -5.81 -25.12 5.92
N ARG A 102 -6.65 -25.51 6.89
CA ARG A 102 -8.02 -25.97 6.59
C ARG A 102 -8.87 -24.81 6.08
N ASP A 103 -8.78 -23.66 6.73
CA ASP A 103 -9.51 -22.47 6.34
C ASP A 103 -9.14 -22.03 4.91
N VAL A 104 -7.84 -22.00 4.60
CA VAL A 104 -7.36 -21.70 3.24
C VAL A 104 -7.85 -22.74 2.22
N ASN A 105 -7.86 -24.04 2.54
CA ASN A 105 -8.39 -25.04 1.62
C ASN A 105 -9.88 -24.82 1.35
N GLN A 106 -10.67 -24.49 2.38
CA GLN A 106 -12.09 -24.19 2.23
C GLN A 106 -12.31 -22.94 1.37
N MET A 107 -11.45 -21.92 1.51
CA MET A 107 -11.46 -20.75 0.64
C MET A 107 -11.14 -21.12 -0.82
N VAL A 108 -10.17 -22.01 -1.07
CA VAL A 108 -9.87 -22.49 -2.43
C VAL A 108 -11.06 -23.22 -3.04
N ASP A 109 -11.69 -24.12 -2.28
CA ASP A 109 -12.90 -24.83 -2.74
C ASP A 109 -13.99 -23.83 -3.13
N ARG A 110 -14.19 -22.81 -2.29
CA ARG A 110 -15.15 -21.75 -2.54
C ARG A 110 -14.86 -20.93 -3.81
N LEU A 111 -13.59 -20.67 -4.12
CA LEU A 111 -13.21 -19.97 -5.36
C LEU A 111 -13.56 -20.81 -6.60
N TYR A 112 -13.32 -22.11 -6.59
CA TYR A 112 -13.72 -22.99 -7.70
C TYR A 112 -15.25 -23.07 -7.84
N ASP A 113 -15.97 -23.15 -6.73
CA ASP A 113 -17.44 -23.17 -6.74
C ASP A 113 -18.04 -21.89 -7.34
N LEU A 114 -17.50 -20.72 -6.97
CA LEU A 114 -18.02 -19.43 -7.44
C LEU A 114 -17.66 -19.13 -8.90
N THR A 115 -16.49 -19.59 -9.35
CA THR A 115 -16.04 -19.38 -10.74
C THR A 115 -16.57 -20.43 -11.70
N ASN A 116 -17.11 -21.54 -11.19
CA ASN A 116 -17.56 -22.71 -11.96
C ASN A 116 -16.46 -23.26 -12.90
N VAL A 117 -15.19 -23.07 -12.51
CA VAL A 117 -14.02 -23.59 -13.23
C VAL A 117 -13.62 -24.92 -12.63
N ARG A 118 -13.33 -25.90 -13.48
CA ARG A 118 -12.81 -27.19 -13.04
C ARG A 118 -11.37 -27.04 -12.57
N GLU A 119 -11.07 -27.55 -11.37
CA GLU A 119 -9.71 -27.57 -10.83
C GLU A 119 -8.74 -28.26 -11.81
N PRO A 120 -7.69 -27.55 -12.28
CA PRO A 120 -6.70 -28.13 -13.17
C PRO A 120 -5.82 -29.12 -12.42
N PRO A 121 -5.33 -30.19 -13.09
CA PRO A 121 -4.48 -31.16 -12.44
C PRO A 121 -3.18 -30.50 -11.91
N SER A 122 -2.74 -30.90 -10.72
CA SER A 122 -1.56 -30.31 -10.05
C SER A 122 -0.23 -30.47 -10.82
N GLN A 123 -0.21 -31.25 -11.90
CA GLN A 123 0.98 -31.51 -12.72
C GLN A 123 1.02 -30.70 -14.02
N THR A 124 -0.02 -29.91 -14.33
CA THR A 124 -0.16 -29.28 -15.65
C THR A 124 0.79 -28.10 -15.88
N SER A 125 1.36 -27.51 -14.82
CA SER A 125 2.36 -26.46 -14.94
C SER A 125 3.69 -26.93 -14.36
N SER A 126 4.72 -27.04 -15.21
CA SER A 126 6.09 -27.33 -14.81
C SER A 126 6.78 -26.15 -14.10
N LYS A 127 6.13 -24.97 -14.05
CA LYS A 127 6.62 -23.78 -13.36
C LYS A 127 5.56 -23.28 -12.37
N PRO A 128 5.93 -23.04 -11.10
CA PRO A 128 5.01 -22.42 -10.14
C PRO A 128 4.61 -21.02 -10.64
N THR A 129 3.31 -20.70 -10.56
CA THR A 129 2.82 -19.40 -11.03
C THR A 129 3.09 -18.35 -9.95
N HIS A 130 3.83 -17.30 -10.30
CA HIS A 130 4.12 -16.22 -9.36
C HIS A 130 2.87 -15.36 -9.13
N CYS A 131 2.50 -15.12 -7.87
CA CYS A 131 1.49 -14.12 -7.49
C CYS A 131 2.15 -12.92 -6.82
N ILE A 132 1.46 -11.78 -6.85
CA ILE A 132 1.89 -10.55 -6.18
C ILE A 132 1.79 -10.76 -4.66
N ARG A 133 2.91 -10.63 -3.93
CA ARG A 133 2.94 -10.76 -2.47
C ARG A 133 3.74 -9.63 -1.82
N HIS A 134 3.14 -8.45 -1.74
CA HIS A 134 3.82 -7.20 -1.35
C HIS A 134 4.64 -7.22 -0.05
N THR A 135 4.31 -8.08 0.92
CA THR A 135 5.01 -8.14 2.22
C THR A 135 5.93 -9.36 2.36
N LEU A 136 5.83 -10.35 1.46
CA LEU A 136 6.65 -11.56 1.49
C LEU A 136 7.69 -11.57 0.37
N ASP A 137 7.38 -10.97 -0.78
CA ASP A 137 8.32 -10.86 -1.88
C ASP A 137 9.53 -10.00 -1.48
N PRO A 138 10.73 -10.30 -2.01
CA PRO A 138 11.92 -9.53 -1.72
C PRO A 138 11.72 -8.03 -1.98
N PHE A 139 12.21 -7.22 -1.04
CA PHE A 139 12.14 -5.77 -1.18
C PHE A 139 13.11 -5.28 -2.27
N GLU A 140 12.57 -5.04 -3.45
CA GLU A 140 13.32 -4.43 -4.56
C GLU A 140 13.32 -2.91 -4.46
N SER A 141 14.38 -2.35 -3.86
CA SER A 141 14.67 -0.92 -3.96
C SER A 141 15.60 -0.59 -5.11
N THR A 142 15.26 0.48 -5.83
CA THR A 142 16.13 1.13 -6.83
C THR A 142 16.57 2.50 -6.31
N ALA A 143 17.87 2.78 -6.39
CA ALA A 143 18.37 4.11 -6.07
C ALA A 143 17.97 5.08 -7.18
N ARG A 144 17.44 6.23 -6.77
CA ARG A 144 17.35 7.43 -7.62
C ARG A 144 18.50 8.36 -7.25
N PRO A 145 19.03 9.18 -8.19
CA PRO A 145 20.06 10.16 -7.86
C PRO A 145 19.62 11.05 -6.69
N TRP A 146 20.55 11.44 -5.81
CA TRP A 146 20.21 12.24 -4.62
C TRP A 146 19.53 13.56 -5.00
N LEU A 147 19.87 14.09 -6.18
CA LEU A 147 19.29 15.31 -6.74
C LEU A 147 17.77 15.22 -6.89
N VAL A 148 17.21 14.04 -7.21
CA VAL A 148 15.76 13.87 -7.30
C VAL A 148 15.10 14.18 -5.95
N TYR A 149 15.68 13.69 -4.86
CA TYR A 149 15.19 13.98 -3.52
C TYR A 149 15.35 15.46 -3.17
N ALA A 150 16.49 16.07 -3.51
CA ALA A 150 16.72 17.49 -3.29
C ALA A 150 15.69 18.37 -4.01
N VAL A 151 15.34 18.03 -5.26
CA VAL A 151 14.29 18.71 -6.02
C VAL A 151 12.94 18.55 -5.32
N THR A 152 12.56 17.34 -4.89
CA THR A 152 11.27 17.15 -4.19
C THR A 152 11.19 17.90 -2.86
N ILE A 153 12.29 17.95 -2.09
CA ILE A 153 12.38 18.74 -0.85
C ILE A 153 12.29 20.23 -1.18
N GLY A 154 12.96 20.68 -2.24
CA GLY A 154 12.89 22.06 -2.73
C GLY A 154 11.47 22.46 -3.14
N MET A 155 10.74 21.57 -3.83
CA MET A 155 9.35 21.78 -4.19
C MET A 155 8.44 21.91 -2.96
N ASP A 156 8.60 21.06 -1.93
CA ASP A 156 7.86 21.19 -0.65
C ASP A 156 8.19 22.51 0.05
N ALA A 157 9.46 22.93 0.05
CA ALA A 157 9.87 24.19 0.64
C ALA A 157 9.27 25.41 -0.08
N ILE A 158 9.32 25.43 -1.42
CA ILE A 158 8.71 26.48 -2.26
C ILE A 158 7.21 26.54 -1.99
N MET A 159 6.54 25.39 -1.99
CA MET A 159 5.11 25.33 -1.71
C MET A 159 4.77 25.78 -0.29
N GLY A 160 5.61 25.44 0.69
CA GLY A 160 5.45 25.90 2.06
C GLY A 160 5.60 27.43 2.20
N VAL A 161 6.50 28.05 1.44
CA VAL A 161 6.60 29.52 1.38
C VAL A 161 5.35 30.11 0.76
N PHE A 162 4.91 29.58 -0.38
CA PHE A 162 3.67 30.01 -1.04
C PHE A 162 2.47 29.96 -0.08
N LEU A 163 2.27 28.83 0.61
CA LEU A 163 1.16 28.64 1.55
C LEU A 163 1.22 29.64 2.70
N ARG A 164 2.40 29.90 3.27
CA ARG A 164 2.56 30.93 4.31
C ARG A 164 2.21 32.31 3.81
N LEU A 165 2.66 32.68 2.61
CA LEU A 165 2.32 33.96 1.99
C LEU A 165 0.82 34.08 1.68
N ALA A 166 0.17 32.96 1.36
CA ALA A 166 -1.27 32.86 1.16
C ALA A 166 -2.10 32.81 2.46
N GLY A 167 -1.47 32.97 3.64
CA GLY A 167 -2.15 33.03 4.94
C GLY A 167 -2.38 31.67 5.61
N PHE A 168 -1.81 30.58 5.09
CA PHE A 168 -1.86 29.29 5.77
C PHE A 168 -0.81 29.19 6.89
N GLN A 169 -1.22 28.57 7.99
CA GLN A 169 -0.38 28.22 9.12
C GLN A 169 -0.10 26.71 9.12
N ARG A 170 1.13 26.32 9.49
CA ARG A 170 1.54 24.91 9.54
C ARG A 170 1.39 24.39 10.97
N HIS A 171 0.58 23.36 11.15
CA HIS A 171 0.32 22.76 12.45
C HIS A 171 0.82 21.31 12.52
N PRO A 172 1.50 20.92 13.61
CA PRO A 172 1.77 19.52 13.91
C PRO A 172 0.54 18.89 14.59
N LEU A 173 0.07 17.74 14.09
CA LEU A 173 -0.95 16.94 14.77
C LEU A 173 -0.31 15.85 15.62
N THR A 174 0.67 15.13 15.04
CA THR A 174 1.46 14.10 15.72
C THR A 174 2.92 14.20 15.28
N ARG A 175 3.80 13.34 15.81
CA ARG A 175 5.22 13.29 15.39
C ARG A 175 5.41 13.07 13.87
N GLY A 176 4.44 12.45 13.20
CA GLY A 176 4.51 12.13 11.77
C GLY A 176 3.57 12.93 10.87
N LEU A 177 2.51 13.53 11.42
CA LEU A 177 1.46 14.18 10.64
C LEU A 177 1.45 15.69 10.88
N ARG A 178 1.59 16.45 9.78
CA ARG A 178 1.54 17.91 9.75
C ARG A 178 0.53 18.33 8.69
N TYR A 179 -0.17 19.42 8.94
CA TYR A 179 -1.15 19.97 8.01
C TYR A 179 -1.02 21.49 7.89
N TRP A 180 -1.60 22.03 6.82
CA TRP A 180 -1.73 23.46 6.59
C TRP A 180 -3.18 23.86 6.84
N HIS A 181 -3.37 24.95 7.56
CA HIS A 181 -4.69 25.47 7.93
C HIS A 181 -4.77 26.96 7.61
N ARG A 182 -5.88 27.41 7.06
CA ARG A 182 -6.18 28.82 6.87
C ARG A 182 -7.60 29.05 7.36
N ASP A 183 -7.75 30.00 8.28
CA ASP A 183 -9.07 30.37 8.81
C ASP A 183 -9.96 30.95 7.72
N ALA A 184 -11.27 30.76 7.88
CA ALA A 184 -12.26 31.41 7.03
C ALA A 184 -12.20 32.94 7.22
N MET A 185 -12.16 33.70 6.12
CA MET A 185 -12.03 35.15 6.19
C MET A 185 -13.35 35.86 6.55
N THR A 186 -14.48 35.31 6.11
CA THR A 186 -15.78 36.03 6.13
C THR A 186 -16.82 35.45 7.09
N SER A 187 -16.70 34.20 7.53
CA SER A 187 -17.63 33.62 8.50
C SER A 187 -16.99 32.49 9.30
N PRO A 188 -17.14 32.48 10.64
CA PRO A 188 -16.69 31.37 11.50
C PRO A 188 -17.52 30.09 11.31
N VAL A 189 -18.60 30.14 10.51
CA VAL A 189 -19.52 29.01 10.25
C VAL A 189 -19.38 28.51 8.79
N ALA A 190 -18.29 28.86 8.11
CA ALA A 190 -18.02 28.33 6.78
C ALA A 190 -17.85 26.80 6.83
N GLU A 191 -18.35 26.10 5.81
CA GLU A 191 -18.17 24.66 5.68
C GLU A 191 -16.67 24.33 5.55
N PRO A 192 -16.11 23.48 6.43
CA PRO A 192 -14.68 23.19 6.41
C PRO A 192 -14.32 22.30 5.21
N LEU A 193 -13.38 22.76 4.39
CA LEU A 193 -12.80 21.97 3.31
C LEU A 193 -11.51 21.28 3.78
N VAL A 194 -11.48 19.95 3.73
CA VAL A 194 -10.27 19.15 4.00
C VAL A 194 -9.74 18.60 2.68
N PHE A 195 -8.50 18.95 2.34
CA PHE A 195 -7.81 18.44 1.17
C PHE A 195 -6.65 17.52 1.57
N VAL A 196 -6.68 16.28 1.04
CA VAL A 196 -5.64 15.27 1.27
C VAL A 196 -4.97 14.94 -0.06
N HIS A 197 -3.67 15.21 -0.17
CA HIS A 197 -2.94 14.92 -1.40
C HIS A 197 -2.52 13.45 -1.48
N GLY A 198 -2.43 12.92 -2.70
CA GLY A 198 -1.91 11.58 -2.96
C GLY A 198 -0.38 11.48 -2.93
N ILE A 199 0.15 10.34 -3.40
CA ILE A 199 1.58 10.09 -3.56
C ILE A 199 2.13 10.96 -4.71
N GLY A 200 3.22 11.70 -4.47
CA GLY A 200 3.83 12.57 -5.47
C GLY A 200 4.72 13.67 -4.87
N ALA A 201 4.91 14.77 -5.59
CA ALA A 201 5.71 15.93 -5.17
C ALA A 201 4.99 16.86 -4.16
N GLY A 202 4.09 16.31 -3.34
CA GLY A 202 3.32 17.06 -2.36
C GLY A 202 2.29 18.03 -2.95
N LEU A 203 2.01 19.12 -2.22
CA LEU A 203 0.96 20.08 -2.55
C LEU A 203 1.25 20.93 -3.80
N ILE A 204 2.49 20.96 -4.29
CA ILE A 204 2.87 21.79 -5.45
C ILE A 204 2.13 21.36 -6.73
N LEU A 205 1.81 20.07 -6.85
CA LEU A 205 1.05 19.53 -7.98
C LEU A 205 -0.40 20.06 -8.02
N TYR A 206 -0.87 20.61 -6.89
CA TYR A 206 -2.20 21.16 -6.70
C TYR A 206 -2.16 22.69 -6.59
N LEU A 207 -1.04 23.32 -6.97
CA LEU A 207 -0.91 24.78 -6.95
C LEU A 207 -2.04 25.50 -7.69
N PRO A 208 -2.51 25.06 -8.89
CA PRO A 208 -3.63 25.73 -9.56
C PRO A 208 -4.92 25.69 -8.74
N LEU A 209 -5.22 24.55 -8.11
CA LEU A 209 -6.37 24.40 -7.23
C LEU A 209 -6.24 25.29 -5.99
N LEU A 210 -5.10 25.25 -5.32
CA LEU A 210 -4.86 26.03 -4.09
C LEU A 210 -4.82 27.53 -4.37
N TRP A 211 -4.26 27.95 -5.51
CA TRP A 211 -4.31 29.33 -5.96
C TRP A 211 -5.76 29.78 -6.18
N SER A 212 -6.55 28.98 -6.90
CA SER A 212 -7.98 29.26 -7.13
C SER A 212 -8.76 29.39 -5.82
N LEU A 213 -8.53 28.49 -4.86
CA LEU A 213 -9.17 28.58 -3.53
C LEU A 213 -8.74 29.85 -2.78
N VAL A 214 -7.50 30.28 -2.94
CA VAL A 214 -6.97 31.47 -2.27
C VAL A 214 -7.50 32.76 -2.88
N THR A 215 -7.71 32.81 -4.20
CA THR A 215 -8.12 34.03 -4.91
C THR A 215 -9.64 34.16 -5.09
N THR A 216 -10.35 33.04 -5.23
CA THR A 216 -11.80 33.04 -5.53
C THR A 216 -12.67 33.19 -4.28
N HIS A 217 -12.14 32.81 -3.11
CA HIS A 217 -12.84 32.89 -1.82
C HIS A 217 -12.22 33.94 -0.87
N GLN A 218 -11.69 35.05 -1.41
CA GLN A 218 -11.37 36.24 -0.61
C GLN A 218 -12.64 37.02 -0.25
#